data_AF-A0A3A5IEM1-F1
#
_entry.id   AF-A0A3A5IEM1-F1
#
_cell.length_a   1.000
_cell.length_b   1.000
_cell.length_c   1.000
_cell.angle_alpha   90.00
_cell.angle_beta   90.00
_cell.angle_gamma   90.00
#
_symmetry.space_group_name_H-M   'P 1'
#
loop_
_entity.id
_entity.type
_entity.pdbx_description
1 polymer ?
#
loop_
_entity_poly.entity_id
_entity_poly.type
_entity_poly.pdbx_seq_one_letter_code
_entity_poly.pdbx_strand_id
1 'polypeptide(L)'
;MNIVYQLLLYTHILSAVASIGPFFVLLVLIKKMQTAGMDAQQAYIYVFTSSVRLVKHAGHVLVASGALLIINGPWPWSTSWVVMTIIIMFSSIFFLARAFSPTLRKFDEPGADKQMLVNKLHRSVWIYIFLLMLMLWFMTMKPNLW
;
A
#
# COMPACT_ATOMS: atom_id res chain seq x y z
N MET A 1 -30.52 -5.91 0.19
CA MET A 1 -29.23 -5.44 -0.37
C MET A 1 -29.23 -5.71 -1.86
N ASN A 2 -28.93 -4.71 -2.69
CA ASN A 2 -28.85 -4.86 -4.15
C ASN A 2 -27.56 -5.64 -4.51
N ILE A 3 -27.63 -6.54 -5.49
CA ILE A 3 -26.49 -7.32 -6.01
C ILE A 3 -25.30 -6.43 -6.40
N VAL A 4 -25.58 -5.23 -6.94
CA VAL A 4 -24.56 -4.25 -7.31
C VAL A 4 -23.75 -3.78 -6.10
N TYR A 5 -24.43 -3.50 -4.98
CA TYR A 5 -23.76 -3.10 -3.74
C TYR A 5 -22.87 -4.21 -3.19
N GLN A 6 -23.33 -5.46 -3.25
CA GLN A 6 -22.53 -6.62 -2.81
C GLN A 6 -21.28 -6.83 -3.67
N LEU A 7 -21.41 -6.69 -5.00
CA LEU A 7 -20.27 -6.76 -5.90
C LEU A 7 -19.26 -5.63 -5.66
N LEU A 8 -19.73 -4.41 -5.44
CA LEU A 8 -18.87 -3.28 -5.07
C LEU A 8 -18.14 -3.53 -3.75
N LEU A 9 -18.85 -4.01 -2.73
CA LEU A 9 -18.26 -4.34 -1.43
C LEU A 9 -17.20 -5.43 -1.55
N TYR A 10 -17.51 -6.51 -2.27
CA TYR A 10 -16.56 -7.60 -2.50
C TYR A 10 -15.31 -7.11 -3.25
N THR A 11 -15.51 -6.29 -4.30
CA THR A 11 -14.40 -5.68 -5.06
C THR A 11 -13.54 -4.78 -4.16
N HIS A 12 -14.17 -3.99 -3.29
CA HIS A 12 -13.46 -3.14 -2.34
C HIS A 12 -12.60 -3.97 -1.37
N ILE A 13 -13.16 -5.00 -0.75
CA ILE A 13 -12.43 -5.90 0.16
C ILE A 13 -11.26 -6.58 -0.58
N LEU A 14 -11.51 -7.12 -1.78
CA LEU A 14 -10.48 -7.78 -2.58
C LEU A 14 -9.34 -6.81 -2.94
N SER A 15 -9.68 -5.58 -3.32
CA SER A 15 -8.70 -4.54 -3.60
C SER A 15 -7.88 -4.15 -2.36
N ALA A 16 -8.49 -4.14 -1.16
CA ALA A 16 -7.77 -3.91 0.09
C ALA A 16 -6.74 -5.02 0.35
N VAL A 17 -7.13 -6.28 0.18
CA VAL A 17 -6.23 -7.44 0.30
C VAL A 17 -5.08 -7.33 -0.71
N ALA A 18 -5.38 -7.01 -1.96
CA ALA A 18 -4.37 -6.86 -3.02
C ALA A 18 -3.44 -5.65 -2.79
N SER A 19 -3.90 -4.58 -2.14
CA SER A 19 -3.08 -3.41 -1.78
C SER A 19 -2.19 -3.63 -0.56
N ILE A 20 -2.63 -4.44 0.41
CA ILE A 20 -1.90 -4.62 1.68
C ILE A 20 -0.99 -5.86 1.62
N GLY A 21 -1.53 -6.98 1.14
CA GLY A 21 -0.88 -8.30 1.17
C GLY A 21 0.55 -8.34 0.62
N PRO A 22 0.84 -7.73 -0.55
CA PRO A 22 2.17 -7.76 -1.13
C PRO A 22 3.28 -7.22 -0.20
N PHE A 23 2.99 -6.25 0.67
CA PHE A 23 4.04 -5.68 1.54
C PHE A 23 4.60 -6.66 2.56
N PHE A 24 3.81 -7.63 3.03
CA PHE A 24 4.32 -8.69 3.90
C PHE A 24 5.30 -9.61 3.16
N VAL A 25 5.03 -9.90 1.88
CA VAL A 25 5.95 -10.64 1.02
C VAL A 25 7.23 -9.81 0.77
N LEU A 26 7.10 -8.50 0.57
CA LEU A 26 8.25 -7.60 0.40
C LEU A 26 9.19 -7.62 1.61
N LEU A 27 8.70 -7.79 2.84
CA LEU A 27 9.57 -7.94 4.01
C LEU A 27 10.51 -9.16 3.89
N VAL A 28 9.98 -10.29 3.44
CA VAL A 28 10.78 -11.50 3.20
C VAL A 28 11.76 -11.29 2.06
N LEU A 29 11.31 -10.64 0.98
CA LEU A 29 12.14 -10.32 -0.18
C LEU A 29 13.33 -9.42 0.18
N ILE A 30 13.10 -8.38 0.98
CA ILE A 30 14.14 -7.47 1.46
C ILE A 30 15.22 -8.22 2.25
N LYS A 31 14.84 -9.16 3.14
CA LYS A 31 15.82 -9.97 3.87
C LYS A 31 16.69 -10.79 2.91
N LYS A 32 16.10 -11.35 1.86
CA LYS A 32 16.86 -12.07 0.82
C LYS A 32 17.77 -11.14 0.01
N MET A 33 17.37 -9.89 -0.22
CA MET A 33 18.20 -8.88 -0.89
C MET A 33 19.47 -8.51 -0.11
N GLN A 34 19.44 -8.57 1.23
CA GLN A 34 20.61 -8.27 2.07
C GLN A 34 21.74 -9.31 1.91
N THR A 35 21.40 -10.55 1.56
CA THR A 35 22.37 -11.66 1.48
C THR A 35 22.58 -12.16 0.04
N ALA A 36 21.94 -11.55 -0.95
CA ALA A 36 22.00 -12.01 -2.33
C ALA A 36 23.29 -11.56 -3.03
N GLY A 37 23.84 -12.42 -3.89
CA GLY A 37 24.80 -11.99 -4.90
C GLY A 37 24.17 -11.03 -5.92
N MET A 38 25.01 -10.35 -6.70
CA MET A 38 24.59 -9.28 -7.62
C MET A 38 23.47 -9.69 -8.59
N ASP A 39 23.55 -10.88 -9.19
CA ASP A 39 22.55 -11.34 -10.18
C ASP A 39 21.19 -11.63 -9.55
N ALA A 40 21.17 -12.23 -8.36
CA ALA A 40 19.94 -12.51 -7.62
C ALA A 40 19.28 -11.23 -7.09
N GLN A 41 20.08 -10.20 -6.79
CA GLN A 41 19.60 -8.91 -6.31
C GLN A 41 18.72 -8.21 -7.36
N GLN A 42 19.11 -8.23 -8.63
CA GLN A 42 18.34 -7.58 -9.70
C GLN A 42 16.97 -8.24 -9.88
N ALA A 43 16.91 -9.58 -9.80
CA ALA A 43 15.66 -10.32 -9.84
C ALA A 43 14.73 -9.92 -8.68
N TYR A 44 15.26 -9.74 -7.47
CA TYR A 44 14.47 -9.28 -6.33
C TYR A 44 13.99 -7.84 -6.48
N ILE A 45 14.79 -6.94 -7.03
CA ILE A 45 14.36 -5.55 -7.32
C ILE A 45 13.21 -5.53 -8.33
N TYR A 46 13.26 -6.40 -9.36
CA TYR A 46 12.18 -6.54 -10.33
C TYR A 46 10.87 -7.01 -9.68
N VAL A 47 10.93 -8.04 -8.83
CA VAL A 47 9.76 -8.53 -8.07
C VAL A 47 9.22 -7.44 -7.14
N PHE A 48 10.11 -6.70 -6.47
CA PHE A 48 9.73 -5.58 -5.62
C PHE A 48 8.96 -4.52 -6.40
N THR A 49 9.51 -4.08 -7.53
CA THR A 49 8.93 -3.04 -8.38
C THR A 49 7.58 -3.47 -8.95
N SER A 50 7.46 -4.72 -9.38
CA SER A 50 6.21 -5.30 -9.86
C SER A 50 5.15 -5.36 -8.75
N SER A 51 5.54 -5.73 -7.54
CA SER A 51 4.64 -5.75 -6.37
C SER A 51 4.14 -4.35 -6.01
N VAL A 52 5.02 -3.34 -5.98
CA VAL A 52 4.62 -1.94 -5.76
C VAL A 52 3.69 -1.45 -6.86
N ARG A 53 3.91 -1.86 -8.11
CA ARG A 53 3.01 -1.53 -9.23
C ARG A 53 1.63 -2.16 -9.03
N LEU A 54 1.55 -3.43 -8.65
CA LEU A 54 0.28 -4.11 -8.35
C LEU A 54 -0.48 -3.36 -7.25
N VAL A 55 0.20 -3.05 -6.14
CA VAL A 55 -0.36 -2.29 -5.02
C VAL A 55 -0.95 -0.97 -5.48
N LYS A 56 -0.23 -0.22 -6.35
CA LYS A 56 -0.75 1.05 -6.88
C LYS A 56 -2.07 0.84 -7.62
N HIS A 57 -2.17 -0.14 -8.52
CA HIS A 57 -3.40 -0.39 -9.27
C HIS A 57 -4.54 -0.85 -8.37
N ALA A 58 -4.27 -1.81 -7.47
CA ALA A 58 -5.23 -2.24 -6.46
C ALA A 58 -5.68 -1.06 -5.57
N GLY A 59 -4.78 -0.14 -5.25
CA GLY A 59 -5.08 1.07 -4.48
C GLY A 59 -6.07 1.99 -5.19
N HIS A 60 -5.94 2.19 -6.51
CA HIS A 60 -6.93 2.98 -7.26
C HIS A 60 -8.31 2.32 -7.24
N VAL A 61 -8.37 0.99 -7.39
CA VAL A 61 -9.63 0.24 -7.29
C VAL A 61 -10.22 0.36 -5.90
N LEU A 62 -9.40 0.29 -4.84
CA LEU A 62 -9.80 0.47 -3.45
C LEU A 62 -10.42 1.86 -3.22
N VAL A 63 -9.76 2.91 -3.69
CA VAL A 63 -10.27 4.30 -3.55
C VAL A 63 -11.59 4.47 -4.30
N ALA A 64 -11.63 4.06 -5.57
CA ALA A 64 -12.82 4.24 -6.40
C ALA A 64 -14.02 3.46 -5.87
N SER A 65 -13.82 2.19 -5.52
CA SER A 65 -14.88 1.36 -4.91
C SER A 65 -15.31 1.87 -3.55
N GLY A 66 -14.38 2.36 -2.72
CA GLY A 66 -14.68 2.96 -1.41
C GLY A 66 -15.54 4.21 -1.54
N ALA A 67 -15.20 5.11 -2.47
CA ALA A 67 -15.99 6.29 -2.76
C ALA A 67 -17.41 5.92 -3.22
N LEU A 68 -17.54 4.95 -4.14
CA LEU A 68 -18.84 4.46 -4.59
C LEU A 68 -19.67 3.85 -3.43
N LEU A 69 -19.03 3.14 -2.50
CA LEU A 69 -19.70 2.59 -1.32
C LEU A 69 -20.18 3.67 -0.35
N ILE A 70 -19.48 4.79 -0.21
CA ILE A 70 -19.94 5.93 0.60
C ILE A 70 -21.14 6.61 -0.08
N ILE A 71 -21.07 6.85 -1.40
CA ILE A 71 -22.17 7.47 -2.17
C ILE A 71 -23.46 6.63 -2.10
N ASN A 72 -23.33 5.31 -2.16
CA ASN A 72 -24.46 4.37 -2.10
C ASN A 72 -24.74 3.86 -0.68
N GLY A 73 -24.03 4.39 0.32
CA GLY A 73 -24.09 3.94 1.71
C GLY A 73 -24.81 4.93 2.60
N PRO A 74 -25.03 4.56 3.87
CA PRO A 74 -25.72 5.42 4.84
C PRO A 74 -24.80 6.47 5.49
N TRP A 75 -23.50 6.48 5.16
CA TRP A 75 -22.49 7.26 5.88
C TRP A 75 -22.25 8.62 5.21
N PRO A 76 -22.44 9.74 5.92
CA PRO A 76 -22.04 11.06 5.42
C PRO A 76 -20.52 11.15 5.21
N TRP A 77 -20.08 11.96 4.23
CA TRP A 77 -18.66 12.24 3.99
C TRP A 77 -17.96 12.94 5.16
N SER A 78 -18.72 13.64 6.01
CA SER A 78 -18.23 14.30 7.23
C SER A 78 -17.99 13.34 8.40
N THR A 79 -18.36 12.05 8.26
CA THR A 79 -18.17 11.07 9.33
C THR A 79 -16.69 10.92 9.66
N SER A 80 -16.38 10.88 10.95
CA SER A 80 -15.00 10.94 11.45
C SER A 80 -14.06 9.89 10.85
N TRP A 81 -14.45 8.63 10.84
CA TRP A 81 -13.64 7.58 10.24
C TRP A 81 -13.47 7.73 8.71
N VAL A 82 -14.45 8.31 8.00
CA VAL A 82 -14.37 8.55 6.55
C VAL A 82 -13.31 9.61 6.26
N VAL A 83 -13.39 10.76 6.95
CA VAL A 83 -12.44 11.86 6.80
C VAL A 83 -11.02 11.41 7.14
N MET A 84 -10.85 10.70 8.26
CA MET A 84 -9.54 10.19 8.67
C MET A 84 -8.96 9.20 7.67
N THR A 85 -9.80 8.31 7.13
CA THR A 85 -9.39 7.36 6.08
C THR A 85 -8.90 8.10 4.84
N ILE A 86 -9.60 9.14 4.40
CA ILE A 86 -9.20 9.95 3.23
C ILE A 86 -7.85 10.63 3.46
N ILE A 87 -7.65 11.25 4.64
CA ILE A 87 -6.38 11.92 5.00
C ILE A 87 -5.21 10.92 4.97
N ILE A 88 -5.39 9.76 5.60
CA ILE A 88 -4.38 8.69 5.66
C ILE A 88 -4.12 8.16 4.25
N MET A 89 -5.15 7.95 3.45
CA MET A 89 -5.06 7.49 2.08
C MET A 89 -4.23 8.43 1.20
N PHE A 90 -4.48 9.74 1.24
CA PHE A 90 -3.66 10.73 0.52
C PHE A 90 -2.20 10.72 1.00
N SER A 91 -1.99 10.65 2.31
CA SER A 91 -0.66 10.50 2.89
C SER A 91 0.04 9.24 2.40
N SER A 92 -0.70 8.13 2.26
CA SER A 92 -0.20 6.85 1.75
C SER A 92 0.27 6.97 0.31
N ILE A 93 -0.51 7.62 -0.57
CA ILE A 93 -0.18 7.74 -1.99
C ILE A 93 1.11 8.52 -2.17
N PHE A 94 1.21 9.63 -1.46
CA PHE A 94 2.40 10.48 -1.45
C PHE A 94 3.62 9.74 -0.91
N PHE A 95 3.48 9.01 0.20
CA PHE A 95 4.55 8.20 0.76
C PHE A 95 5.00 7.10 -0.21
N LEU A 96 4.06 6.38 -0.83
CA LEU A 96 4.35 5.31 -1.76
C LEU A 96 5.18 5.81 -2.96
N ALA A 97 4.78 6.96 -3.52
CA ALA A 97 5.49 7.58 -4.64
C ALA A 97 6.90 8.06 -4.27
N ARG A 98 7.08 8.65 -3.08
CA ARG A 98 8.35 9.26 -2.65
C ARG A 98 9.31 8.32 -1.92
N ALA A 99 8.82 7.27 -1.27
CA ALA A 99 9.68 6.37 -0.50
C ALA A 99 10.26 5.24 -1.37
N PHE A 100 9.45 4.66 -2.26
CA PHE A 100 9.84 3.45 -3.00
C PHE A 100 10.45 3.75 -4.37
N SER A 101 9.76 4.49 -5.24
CA SER A 101 10.25 4.78 -6.61
C SER A 101 11.68 5.34 -6.67
N PRO A 102 12.05 6.39 -5.90
CA PRO A 102 13.42 6.91 -5.97
C PRO A 102 14.43 5.97 -5.33
N THR A 103 14.05 5.21 -4.31
CA THR A 103 14.96 4.24 -3.66
C THR A 103 15.25 3.07 -4.60
N LEU A 104 14.25 2.58 -5.33
CA LEU A 104 14.40 1.51 -6.32
C LEU A 104 15.30 1.95 -7.49
N ARG A 105 15.10 3.17 -8.01
CA ARG A 105 15.92 3.71 -9.10
C ARG A 105 17.41 3.83 -8.73
N LYS A 106 17.72 4.12 -7.46
CA LYS A 106 19.11 4.20 -6.98
C LYS A 106 19.85 2.87 -6.96
N PHE A 107 19.16 1.73 -7.03
CA PHE A 107 19.84 0.43 -7.10
C PHE A 107 20.56 0.21 -8.44
N ASP A 108 20.12 0.88 -9.50
CA ASP A 108 20.73 0.78 -10.83
C ASP A 108 21.90 1.78 -11.00
N GLU A 109 22.17 2.64 -10.00
CA GLU A 109 23.25 3.64 -10.06
C GLU A 109 24.63 2.99 -9.73
N PRO A 110 25.66 3.19 -10.56
CA PRO A 110 27.01 2.71 -10.27
C PRO A 110 27.55 3.29 -8.95
N GLY A 111 28.09 2.44 -8.08
CA GLY A 111 28.66 2.86 -6.79
C GLY A 111 27.65 3.13 -5.67
N ALA A 112 26.36 2.84 -5.89
CA ALA A 112 25.36 2.98 -4.83
C ALA A 112 25.62 2.02 -3.67
N ASP A 113 25.48 2.53 -2.43
CA ASP A 113 25.50 1.70 -1.23
C ASP A 113 24.21 0.88 -1.15
N LYS A 114 24.28 -0.34 -1.66
CA LYS A 114 23.19 -1.31 -1.69
C LYS A 114 22.67 -1.62 -0.30
N GLN A 115 23.53 -1.73 0.71
CA GLN A 115 23.12 -2.06 2.06
C GLN A 115 22.30 -0.93 2.67
N MET A 116 22.72 0.32 2.48
CA MET A 116 21.96 1.51 2.88
C MET A 116 20.60 1.55 2.19
N LEU A 117 20.54 1.29 0.88
CA LEU A 117 19.29 1.30 0.11
C LEU A 117 18.32 0.20 0.57
N VAL A 118 18.81 -1.01 0.85
CA VAL A 118 17.98 -2.12 1.36
C VAL A 118 17.43 -1.80 2.74
N ASN A 119 18.24 -1.23 3.64
CA ASN A 119 17.78 -0.79 4.96
C ASN A 119 16.72 0.31 4.86
N LYS A 120 16.89 1.25 3.92
CA LYS A 120 15.89 2.29 3.64
C LYS A 120 14.59 1.70 3.12
N LEU A 121 14.63 0.72 2.21
CA LEU A 121 13.45 -0.03 1.76
C LEU A 121 12.77 -0.74 2.93
N HIS A 122 13.54 -1.44 3.79
CA HIS A 122 12.99 -2.16 4.95
C HIS A 122 12.19 -1.24 5.86
N ARG A 123 12.78 -0.11 6.25
CA ARG A 123 12.09 0.90 7.06
C ARG A 123 10.85 1.45 6.36
N SER A 124 10.94 1.69 5.05
CA SER A 124 9.83 2.26 4.27
C SER A 124 8.66 1.29 4.16
N VAL A 125 8.93 -0.01 3.96
CA VAL A 125 7.88 -1.05 3.96
C VAL A 125 7.18 -1.11 5.31
N TRP A 126 7.93 -1.11 6.42
CA TRP A 126 7.32 -1.12 7.76
C TRP A 126 6.43 0.10 8.04
N ILE A 127 6.92 1.31 7.71
CA ILE A 127 6.12 2.53 7.86
C ILE A 127 4.84 2.44 7.01
N TYR A 128 4.95 1.92 5.79
CA TYR A 128 3.81 1.81 4.91
C TYR A 128 2.80 0.75 5.39
N ILE A 129 3.26 -0.41 5.87
CA ILE A 129 2.40 -1.41 6.51
C ILE A 129 1.65 -0.77 7.68
N PHE A 130 2.35 -0.07 8.58
CA PHE A 130 1.70 0.62 9.70
C PHE A 130 0.60 1.58 9.24
N LEU A 131 0.89 2.39 8.21
CA LEU A 131 -0.07 3.34 7.65
C LEU A 131 -1.29 2.62 7.05
N LEU A 132 -1.08 1.54 6.29
CA LEU A 132 -2.17 0.74 5.72
C LEU A 132 -3.00 0.03 6.80
N MET A 133 -2.38 -0.46 7.86
CA MET A 133 -3.08 -1.07 9.00
C MET A 133 -3.91 -0.03 9.75
N LEU A 134 -3.41 1.19 9.90
CA LEU A 134 -4.17 2.30 10.48
C LEU A 134 -5.39 2.65 9.60
N MET A 135 -5.21 2.70 8.28
CA MET A 135 -6.32 2.90 7.33
C MET A 135 -7.38 1.78 7.44
N LEU A 136 -6.93 0.52 7.47
CA LEU A 136 -7.82 -0.63 7.63
C LEU A 136 -8.59 -0.58 8.97
N TRP A 137 -7.92 -0.15 10.04
CA TRP A 137 -8.54 0.03 11.35
C TRP A 137 -9.66 1.08 11.32
N PHE A 138 -9.45 2.24 10.69
CA PHE A 138 -10.51 3.24 10.53
C PHE A 138 -11.72 2.70 9.73
N MET A 139 -11.47 1.94 8.66
CA MET A 139 -12.55 1.37 7.85
C MET A 139 -13.34 0.27 8.57
N THR A 140 -12.72 -0.46 9.49
CA THR A 140 -13.33 -1.62 10.19
C THR A 140 -13.97 -1.23 11.51
N MET A 141 -13.23 -0.51 12.36
CA MET A 141 -13.72 -0.11 13.68
C MET A 141 -14.60 1.15 13.64
N LYS A 142 -14.48 1.96 12.58
CA LYS A 142 -15.29 3.17 12.36
C LYS A 142 -15.41 4.05 13.62
N PRO A 143 -14.28 4.40 14.26
CA PRO A 143 -14.30 5.14 15.52
C PRO A 143 -15.02 6.48 15.32
N ASN A 144 -15.87 6.84 16.29
CA ASN A 144 -16.50 8.14 16.30
C ASN A 144 -15.65 9.15 17.11
N LEU A 145 -14.99 10.08 16.41
CA LEU A 145 -14.14 11.10 17.03
C LEU A 145 -14.82 12.46 17.20
N TRP A 146 -15.93 12.70 16.50
CA TRP A 146 -16.77 13.90 16.59
C TRP A 146 -18.20 13.61 16.13
#